data_AF-A0AB33AYT0-F1
#
_entry.id   AF-A0AB33AYT0-F1
#
_cell.length_a   1.000
_cell.length_b   1.000
_cell.length_c   1.000
_cell.angle_alpha   90.00
_cell.angle_beta   90.00
_cell.angle_gamma   90.00
#
_symmetry.space_group_name_H-M   'P 1'
#
loop_
_entity.id
_entity.type
_entity.pdbx_description
1 polymer ?
#
loop_
_entity_poly.entity_id
_entity_poly.type
_entity_poly.pdbx_seq_one_letter_code
_entity_poly.pdbx_strand_id
1 'polypeptide(L)'
;MQIITHVAEAIPYWAKEISNIKVNHENLWGRGLTDEVRLQAVSEENINGTTVVEAIEQLSTIPLTIENVLTTLTDEELQIQAPSRNPRFTNKSIDFIVNHLIVEHTEKHYKQIERNLCKFNER
;
A
#
# COMPACT_ATOMS: atom_id res chain seq x y z
N MET A 1 -14.97 -5.42 4.02
CA MET A 1 -14.76 -4.29 3.11
C MET A 1 -13.60 -3.39 3.52
N GLN A 2 -13.57 -2.78 4.71
CA GLN A 2 -12.47 -1.86 5.12
C GLN A 2 -11.05 -2.35 4.84
N ILE A 3 -10.74 -3.61 5.18
CA ILE A 3 -9.38 -4.16 4.95
C ILE A 3 -9.07 -4.22 3.46
N ILE A 4 -10.00 -4.73 2.65
CA ILE A 4 -9.77 -4.93 1.22
C ILE A 4 -9.71 -3.61 0.46
N THR A 5 -10.57 -2.63 0.79
CA THR A 5 -10.53 -1.30 0.16
C THR A 5 -9.29 -0.53 0.58
N HIS A 6 -8.81 -0.71 1.82
CA HIS A 6 -7.52 -0.15 2.24
C HIS A 6 -6.34 -0.75 1.47
N VAL A 7 -6.28 -2.07 1.32
CA VAL A 7 -5.18 -2.73 0.57
C VAL A 7 -5.23 -2.35 -0.91
N ALA A 8 -6.43 -2.30 -1.50
CA ALA A 8 -6.66 -1.87 -2.89
C ALA A 8 -6.14 -0.45 -3.16
N GLU A 9 -6.17 0.41 -2.16
CA GLU A 9 -5.69 1.78 -2.26
C GLU A 9 -4.20 1.93 -1.89
N ALA A 10 -3.79 1.34 -0.77
CA ALA A 10 -2.47 1.59 -0.20
C ALA A 10 -1.33 0.99 -1.02
N ILE A 11 -1.51 -0.20 -1.59
CA ILE A 11 -0.43 -0.90 -2.29
C ILE A 11 -0.06 -0.19 -3.62
N PRO A 12 -1.02 0.16 -4.49
CA PRO A 12 -0.72 0.98 -5.67
C PRO A 12 -0.12 2.35 -5.32
N TYR A 13 -0.56 2.97 -4.22
CA TYR A 13 0.01 4.22 -3.73
C TYR A 13 1.51 4.08 -3.43
N TRP A 14 1.92 3.04 -2.70
CA TRP A 14 3.33 2.83 -2.39
C TRP A 14 4.16 2.46 -3.61
N ALA A 15 3.60 1.70 -4.55
CA ALA A 15 4.23 1.41 -5.84
C ALA A 15 4.52 2.70 -6.63
N LYS A 16 3.59 3.65 -6.61
CA LYS A 16 3.77 4.96 -7.23
C LYS A 16 4.87 5.79 -6.55
N GLU A 17 4.97 5.73 -5.22
CA GLU A 17 6.03 6.43 -4.48
C GLU A 17 7.42 5.93 -4.84
N ILE A 18 7.58 4.62 -5.10
CA ILE A 18 8.83 4.07 -5.62
C ILE A 18 9.21 4.75 -6.94
N SER A 19 8.27 4.81 -7.90
CA SER A 19 8.49 5.48 -9.18
C SER A 19 8.80 6.97 -9.03
N ASN A 20 8.14 7.65 -8.09
CA ASN A 20 8.40 9.07 -7.82
C ASN A 20 9.81 9.30 -7.28
N ILE A 21 10.29 8.45 -6.36
CA ILE A 21 11.66 8.53 -5.81
C ILE A 21 12.70 8.30 -6.91
N LYS A 22 12.46 7.34 -7.83
CA LYS A 22 13.35 7.10 -8.97
C LYS A 22 13.49 8.33 -9.87
N VAL A 23 12.39 9.04 -10.12
CA VAL A 23 12.39 10.25 -10.95
C VAL A 23 13.08 11.41 -10.25
N ASN A 24 12.80 11.60 -8.95
CA ASN A 24 13.41 12.66 -8.15
C ASN A 24 13.40 12.31 -6.65
N HIS A 25 14.55 11.90 -6.13
CA HIS A 25 14.73 11.51 -4.73
C HIS A 25 14.90 12.68 -3.75
N GLU A 26 14.91 13.92 -4.22
CA GLU A 26 14.95 15.11 -3.34
C GLU A 26 13.55 15.47 -2.81
N ASN A 27 12.49 14.97 -3.45
CA ASN A 27 11.11 15.25 -3.07
C ASN A 27 10.65 14.44 -1.84
N LEU A 28 9.74 15.04 -1.08
CA LEU A 28 9.09 14.37 0.04
C LEU A 28 8.12 13.30 -0.43
N TRP A 29 8.42 12.04 -0.07
CA TRP A 29 7.55 10.89 -0.32
C TRP A 29 6.68 10.52 0.90
N GLY A 30 5.65 9.74 0.65
CA GLY A 30 4.75 9.17 1.64
C GLY A 30 3.69 10.14 2.14
N ARG A 31 2.88 9.65 3.08
CA ARG A 31 1.74 10.35 3.66
C ARG A 31 1.49 9.93 5.09
N GLY A 32 0.66 10.71 5.79
CA GLY A 32 0.23 10.46 7.17
C GLY A 32 -1.10 9.72 7.27
N LEU A 33 -1.53 9.47 8.51
CA LEU A 33 -2.83 8.82 8.79
C LEU A 33 -4.03 9.70 8.43
N THR A 34 -3.82 11.02 8.33
CA THR A 34 -4.83 12.03 8.03
C THR A 34 -4.94 12.35 6.53
N ASP A 35 -4.25 11.59 5.68
CA ASP A 35 -4.37 11.74 4.22
C ASP A 35 -5.79 11.45 3.75
N GLU A 36 -6.36 12.36 2.96
CA GLU A 36 -7.77 12.32 2.56
C GLU A 36 -8.11 11.09 1.73
N VAL A 37 -7.22 10.69 0.80
CA VAL A 37 -7.42 9.50 -0.03
C VAL A 37 -7.43 8.24 0.83
N ARG A 38 -6.48 8.13 1.77
CA ARG A 38 -6.43 7.04 2.74
C ARG A 38 -7.70 6.98 3.59
N LEU A 39 -8.17 8.13 4.08
CA LEU A 39 -9.36 8.21 4.92
C LEU A 39 -10.62 7.85 4.12
N GLN A 40 -10.73 8.31 2.87
CA GLN A 40 -11.84 7.97 2.01
C GLN A 40 -11.89 6.47 1.69
N ALA A 41 -10.75 5.82 1.46
CA ALA A 41 -10.71 4.38 1.16
C ALA A 41 -11.35 3.50 2.25
N VAL A 42 -11.34 3.97 3.51
CA VAL A 42 -11.90 3.26 4.67
C VAL A 42 -13.16 3.92 5.23
N SER A 43 -13.70 4.95 4.57
CA SER A 43 -14.90 5.65 4.99
C SER A 43 -16.14 4.78 4.82
N GLU A 44 -17.15 5.00 5.66
CA GLU A 44 -18.44 4.31 5.56
C GLU A 44 -19.11 4.55 4.22
N GLU A 45 -19.00 5.77 3.67
CA GLU A 45 -19.49 6.11 2.34
C GLU A 45 -18.86 5.20 1.27
N ASN A 46 -17.54 5.10 1.23
CA ASN A 46 -16.85 4.26 0.25
C ASN A 46 -17.21 2.78 0.42
N ILE A 47 -17.28 2.30 1.65
CA ILE A 47 -17.63 0.91 1.97
C ILE A 47 -19.05 0.56 1.50
N ASN A 48 -20.00 1.46 1.75
CA ASN A 48 -21.40 1.25 1.39
C ASN A 48 -21.64 1.44 -0.11
N GLY A 49 -20.81 2.25 -0.78
CA GLY A 49 -20.86 2.48 -2.22
C GLY A 49 -20.09 1.48 -3.07
N THR A 50 -19.20 0.66 -2.48
CA THR A 50 -18.36 -0.30 -3.21
C THR A 50 -18.87 -1.73 -3.02
N THR A 51 -19.12 -2.42 -4.13
CA THR A 51 -19.48 -3.85 -4.09
C THR A 51 -18.26 -4.74 -3.84
N VAL A 52 -18.52 -5.97 -3.39
CA VAL A 52 -17.45 -6.97 -3.20
C VAL A 52 -16.75 -7.29 -4.54
N VAL A 53 -17.51 -7.37 -5.64
CA VAL A 53 -16.98 -7.67 -6.97
C VAL A 53 -16.00 -6.58 -7.41
N GLU A 54 -16.40 -5.31 -7.33
CA GLU A 54 -15.53 -4.18 -7.67
C GLU A 54 -14.25 -4.16 -6.82
N ALA A 55 -14.37 -4.43 -5.51
CA ALA A 55 -13.20 -4.49 -4.63
C ALA A 55 -12.25 -5.63 -5.00
N ILE A 56 -12.77 -6.80 -5.40
CA ILE A 56 -11.96 -7.93 -5.87
C ILE A 56 -11.30 -7.60 -7.20
N GLU A 57 -12.02 -6.98 -8.13
CA GLU A 57 -11.46 -6.53 -9.41
C GLU A 57 -10.30 -5.56 -9.19
N GLN A 58 -10.46 -4.56 -8.32
CA GLN A 58 -9.38 -3.65 -7.95
C GLN A 58 -8.17 -4.39 -7.37
N LEU A 59 -8.38 -5.28 -6.41
CA LEU A 59 -7.31 -6.09 -5.82
C LEU A 59 -6.57 -6.95 -6.87
N SER A 60 -7.31 -7.50 -7.85
CA SER A 60 -6.74 -8.37 -8.88
C SER A 60 -5.72 -7.67 -9.79
N THR A 61 -5.76 -6.34 -9.86
CA THR A 61 -4.81 -5.53 -10.65
C THR A 61 -3.47 -5.27 -9.92
N ILE A 62 -3.42 -5.48 -8.61
CA ILE A 62 -2.25 -5.15 -7.79
C ILE A 62 -1.01 -5.94 -8.18
N PRO A 63 -1.06 -7.29 -8.37
CA PRO A 63 0.14 -8.05 -8.70
C PRO A 63 0.85 -7.51 -9.94
N LEU A 64 0.10 -7.22 -11.01
CA LEU A 64 0.64 -6.65 -12.24
C LEU A 64 1.20 -5.23 -12.02
N THR A 65 0.52 -4.41 -11.21
CA THR A 65 1.00 -3.06 -10.86
C THR A 65 2.34 -3.12 -10.12
N ILE A 66 2.47 -4.04 -9.17
CA ILE A 66 3.71 -4.24 -8.41
C ILE A 66 4.81 -4.80 -9.31
N GLU A 67 4.51 -5.82 -10.11
CA GLU A 67 5.47 -6.40 -11.06
C GLU A 67 6.04 -5.35 -12.01
N ASN A 68 5.18 -4.52 -12.60
CA ASN A 68 5.59 -3.45 -13.51
C ASN A 68 6.51 -2.40 -12.84
N VAL A 69 6.43 -2.21 -11.52
CA VAL A 69 7.33 -1.30 -10.81
C VAL A 69 8.62 -2.01 -10.43
N LEU A 70 8.51 -3.18 -9.78
CA LEU A 70 9.66 -3.90 -9.24
C LEU A 70 10.62 -4.40 -10.32
N THR A 71 10.11 -4.82 -11.49
CA THR A 71 10.96 -5.25 -12.61
C THR A 71 11.84 -4.15 -13.20
N THR A 72 11.53 -2.88 -12.90
CA THR A 72 12.35 -1.74 -13.34
C THR A 72 13.48 -1.40 -12.38
N LEU A 73 13.51 -1.99 -11.17
CA LEU A 73 14.46 -1.64 -10.12
C LEU A 73 15.76 -2.41 -10.26
N THR A 74 16.88 -1.71 -10.12
CA THR A 74 18.19 -2.34 -9.86
C THR A 74 18.49 -2.41 -8.37
N ASP A 75 19.47 -3.23 -7.98
CA ASP A 75 19.93 -3.34 -6.60
C ASP A 75 20.43 -1.99 -6.05
N GLU A 76 21.09 -1.17 -6.88
CA GLU A 76 21.52 0.18 -6.50
C GLU A 76 20.33 1.11 -6.29
N GLU A 77 19.30 1.03 -7.14
CA GLU A 77 18.09 1.84 -7.00
C GLU A 77 17.32 1.49 -5.72
N LEU A 78 17.30 0.21 -5.30
CA LEU A 78 16.72 -0.20 -4.03
C LEU A 78 17.34 0.51 -2.82
N GLN A 79 18.60 0.96 -2.94
CA GLN A 79 19.30 1.68 -1.86
C GLN A 79 19.06 3.19 -1.86
N ILE A 80 18.40 3.76 -2.89
CA ILE A 80 18.11 5.20 -2.94
C ILE A 80 17.25 5.59 -1.74
N GLN A 81 17.73 6.59 -0.99
CA GLN A 81 17.02 7.19 0.13
C GLN A 81 16.41 8.53 -0.30
N ALA A 82 15.23 8.82 0.23
CA ALA A 82 14.54 10.07 0.00
C ALA A 82 13.90 10.58 1.30
N PRO A 83 13.72 11.90 1.47
CA PRO A 83 13.09 12.44 2.66
C PRO A 83 11.60 12.07 2.70
N SER A 84 11.07 11.73 3.87
CA SER A 84 9.66 11.32 4.01
C SER A 84 8.83 12.37 4.73
N ARG A 85 7.55 12.50 4.33
CA ARG A 85 6.55 13.27 5.09
C ARG A 85 6.28 12.68 6.47
N ASN A 86 6.54 11.38 6.66
CA ASN A 86 6.47 10.74 7.97
C ASN A 86 7.87 10.77 8.62
N PRO A 87 8.04 11.47 9.76
CA PRO A 87 9.34 11.56 10.44
C PRO A 87 9.92 10.20 10.86
N ARG A 88 9.09 9.16 10.99
CA ARG A 88 9.55 7.79 11.32
C ARG A 88 10.23 7.10 10.14
N PHE A 89 10.03 7.60 8.92
CA PHE A 89 10.56 7.03 7.68
C PHE A 89 11.65 7.90 7.03
N THR A 90 12.14 8.93 7.74
CA THR A 90 13.27 9.74 7.29
C THR A 90 14.46 8.84 6.95
N ASN A 91 15.05 9.06 5.77
CA ASN A 91 16.21 8.32 5.23
C ASN A 91 15.99 6.81 5.03
N LYS A 92 14.73 6.36 4.97
CA LYS A 92 14.43 4.99 4.51
C LYS A 92 14.59 4.91 2.99
N SER A 93 15.09 3.76 2.53
CA SER A 93 15.34 3.50 1.12
C SER A 93 14.09 2.98 0.40
N ILE A 94 14.17 2.84 -0.93
CA ILE A 94 13.14 2.15 -1.72
C ILE A 94 12.92 0.72 -1.20
N ASP A 95 13.98 0.00 -0.82
CA ASP A 95 13.88 -1.35 -0.23
C ASP A 95 12.94 -1.39 0.99
N PHE A 96 12.99 -0.37 1.86
CA PHE A 96 12.07 -0.26 2.98
C PHE A 96 10.61 -0.14 2.54
N ILE A 97 10.33 0.60 1.45
CA ILE A 97 8.98 0.73 0.92
C ILE A 97 8.48 -0.63 0.41
N VAL A 98 9.33 -1.35 -0.33
CA VAL A 98 9.01 -2.69 -0.85
C VAL A 98 8.73 -3.67 0.29
N ASN A 99 9.68 -3.84 1.20
CA ASN A 99 9.57 -4.87 2.24
C ASN A 99 8.54 -4.49 3.31
N HIS A 100 8.56 -3.25 3.79
CA HIS A 100 7.74 -2.86 4.94
C HIS A 100 6.36 -2.35 4.56
N LEU A 101 6.27 -1.47 3.56
CA LEU A 101 5.01 -0.79 3.22
C LEU A 101 4.17 -1.56 2.20
N ILE A 102 4.79 -2.47 1.43
CA ILE A 102 4.08 -3.35 0.50
C ILE A 102 3.97 -4.77 1.06
N VAL A 103 5.08 -5.49 1.24
CA VAL A 103 5.06 -6.93 1.59
C VAL A 103 4.50 -7.15 3.00
N GLU A 104 5.16 -6.62 4.03
CA GLU A 104 4.72 -6.80 5.42
C GLU A 104 3.31 -6.23 5.67
N HIS A 105 2.99 -5.08 5.07
CA HIS A 105 1.69 -4.43 5.21
C HIS A 105 0.57 -5.32 4.64
N THR A 106 0.78 -5.87 3.44
CA THR A 106 -0.16 -6.81 2.82
C THR A 106 -0.32 -8.06 3.68
N GLU A 107 0.78 -8.64 4.16
CA GLU A 107 0.75 -9.84 5.00
C GLU A 107 -0.01 -9.60 6.33
N LYS A 108 0.20 -8.45 6.98
CA LYS A 108 -0.51 -8.08 8.21
C LYS A 108 -2.03 -8.00 7.98
N HIS A 109 -2.46 -7.46 6.85
CA HIS A 109 -3.87 -7.37 6.49
C HIS A 109 -4.45 -8.72 6.04
N TYR A 110 -3.70 -9.54 5.33
CA TYR A 110 -4.08 -10.92 5.03
C TYR A 110 -4.37 -11.70 6.33
N LYS A 111 -3.44 -11.70 7.28
CA LYS A 111 -3.63 -12.32 8.60
C LYS A 111 -4.81 -11.72 9.37
N GLN A 112 -5.11 -10.45 9.17
CA GLN A 112 -6.28 -9.81 9.78
C GLN A 112 -7.60 -10.35 9.21
N ILE A 113 -7.65 -10.59 7.89
CA ILE A 113 -8.81 -11.23 7.24
C ILE A 113 -8.98 -12.66 7.77
N GLU A 114 -7.91 -13.45 7.81
CA GLU A 114 -7.96 -14.82 8.35
C GLU A 114 -8.52 -14.85 9.78
N ARG A 115 -8.00 -14.00 10.68
CA ARG A 115 -8.50 -13.90 12.06
C ARG A 115 -9.98 -13.53 12.12
N ASN A 116 -10.46 -12.67 11.23
CA ASN A 116 -11.87 -12.29 11.20
C ASN A 116 -12.75 -13.44 10.72
N LEU A 117 -12.30 -14.21 9.72
CA LEU A 117 -13.01 -15.39 9.22
C LEU A 117 -13.07 -16.50 10.26
N CYS A 118 -11.97 -16.80 10.95
CA CYS A 118 -11.96 -17.78 12.04
C CYS A 118 -13.01 -17.42 13.11
N LYS A 119 -13.00 -16.18 13.60
CA LYS A 119 -13.96 -15.70 14.60
C LYS A 119 -15.40 -15.68 14.12
N PHE A 120 -15.63 -15.50 12.83
CA PHE A 120 -16.97 -15.54 12.25
C PHE A 120 -17.49 -16.99 12.18
N ASN A 121 -16.63 -17.93 11.81
CA ASN A 121 -16.96 -19.35 11.68
C ASN A 121 -17.07 -20.09 13.02
N GLU A 122 -16.50 -19.54 14.10
CA GLU A 122 -16.66 -20.02 15.48
C GLU A 122 -18.02 -19.64 16.09
N ARG A 123 -18.84 -18.83 15.40
CA ARG A 123 -20.21 -18.47 15.81
C ARG A 123 -21.23 -19.45 15.26
#